data_AF-A0A919K6N2-F1
#
_entry.id   AF-A0A919K6N2-F1
#
_cell.length_a   1.000
_cell.length_b   1.000
_cell.length_c   1.000
_cell.angle_alpha   90.00
_cell.angle_beta   90.00
_cell.angle_gamma   90.00
#
_symmetry.space_group_name_H-M   'P 1'
#
loop_
_entity.id
_entity.type
_entity.pdbx_description
1 polymer ?
#
loop_
_entity_poly.entity_id
_entity_poly.type
_entity_poly.pdbx_seq_one_letter_code
_entity_poly.pdbx_strand_id
1 'polypeptide(L)'
;METKERRLASLFGLEGDKWMRHANPVSVWTRFAILPVLALAIWTYDWIGWWSLLPTALVLVFMMVNPLLFPSPKSTRNWASKAVFGERIWADRNDIALPPHHRETKVPVVTVAFQLVGAIFMTYGLIRLDALAVVSGVLLTQLAKCWFLDRMVLLFEEMKTTKPEYASWEY
;
A
#
# COMPACT_ATOMS: atom_id res chain seq x y z
N MET A 1 14.23 -16.46 9.61
CA MET A 1 15.11 -15.33 9.21
C MET A 1 14.17 -14.19 8.85
N GLU A 2 14.21 -13.08 9.57
CA GLU A 2 13.26 -11.97 9.40
C GLU A 2 13.27 -11.41 7.96
N THR A 3 12.10 -11.25 7.34
CA THR A 3 11.99 -10.71 5.97
C THR A 3 12.26 -9.20 5.93
N LYS A 4 12.75 -8.68 4.80
CA LYS A 4 12.91 -7.23 4.61
C LYS A 4 11.59 -6.47 4.78
N GLU A 5 10.48 -7.10 4.41
CA GLU A 5 9.13 -6.55 4.54
C GLU A 5 8.67 -6.48 6.00
N ARG A 6 9.01 -7.47 6.84
CA ARG A 6 8.72 -7.44 8.28
C ARG A 6 9.46 -6.33 8.99
N ARG A 7 10.72 -6.07 8.61
CA ARG A 7 11.49 -4.90 9.10
C ARG A 7 10.92 -3.56 8.64
N LEU A 8 10.44 -3.47 7.39
CA LEU A 8 9.77 -2.27 6.91
C LEU A 8 8.44 -2.05 7.66
N ALA A 9 7.67 -3.12 7.90
CA ALA A 9 6.42 -3.05 8.64
C ALA A 9 6.62 -2.55 10.09
N SER A 10 7.65 -3.04 10.80
CA SER A 10 7.95 -2.58 12.17
C SER A 10 8.37 -1.10 12.22
N LEU A 11 9.08 -0.60 11.20
CA LEU A 11 9.39 0.84 11.07
C LEU A 11 8.13 1.71 10.93
N PHE A 12 7.05 1.18 10.34
CA PHE A 12 5.74 1.83 10.31
C PHE A 12 4.88 1.51 11.53
N GLY A 13 5.44 0.85 12.55
CA GLY A 13 4.74 0.46 13.76
C GLY A 13 3.67 -0.60 13.53
N LEU A 14 3.74 -1.40 12.47
CA LEU A 14 2.76 -2.45 12.17
C LEU A 14 3.10 -3.74 12.93
N GLU A 15 2.84 -3.75 14.23
CA GLU A 15 3.01 -4.90 15.12
C GLU A 15 1.69 -5.27 15.81
N GLY A 16 1.40 -6.58 15.91
CA GLY A 16 0.22 -7.10 16.61
C GLY A 16 -1.09 -6.46 16.14
N ASP A 17 -1.85 -5.91 17.09
CA ASP A 17 -3.16 -5.30 16.88
C ASP A 17 -3.15 -4.05 16.00
N LYS A 18 -1.98 -3.45 15.73
CA LYS A 18 -1.89 -2.28 14.84
C LYS A 18 -2.18 -2.65 13.37
N TRP A 19 -2.03 -3.92 13.00
CA TRP A 19 -2.52 -4.43 11.71
C TRP A 19 -4.05 -4.28 11.56
N MET A 20 -4.81 -4.37 12.66
CA MET A 20 -6.26 -4.20 12.61
C MET A 20 -6.65 -2.77 12.25
N ARG A 21 -5.92 -1.77 12.76
CA ARG A 21 -6.13 -0.37 12.36
C ARG A 21 -5.75 -0.14 10.90
N HIS A 22 -4.67 -0.78 10.45
CA HIS A 22 -4.26 -0.72 9.04
C HIS A 22 -5.30 -1.33 8.09
N ALA A 23 -6.01 -2.38 8.54
CA ALA A 23 -7.09 -3.00 7.79
C ALA A 23 -8.38 -2.14 7.73
N ASN A 24 -8.40 -0.95 8.33
CA ASN A 24 -9.54 -0.04 8.20
C ASN A 24 -9.67 0.44 6.74
N PRO A 25 -10.83 0.25 6.08
CA PRO A 25 -10.99 0.60 4.67
C PRO A 25 -10.78 2.10 4.42
N VAL A 26 -11.15 2.97 5.37
CA VAL A 26 -10.91 4.42 5.25
C VAL A 26 -9.42 4.72 5.30
N SER A 27 -8.65 4.05 6.16
CA SER A 27 -7.18 4.16 6.17
C SER A 27 -6.59 3.73 4.82
N VAL A 28 -7.04 2.60 4.28
CA VAL A 28 -6.56 2.11 2.97
C VAL A 28 -6.84 3.12 1.86
N TRP A 29 -8.08 3.59 1.70
CA TRP A 29 -8.44 4.51 0.63
C TRP A 29 -7.77 5.88 0.77
N THR A 30 -7.65 6.39 2.00
CA THR A 30 -6.92 7.64 2.22
C THR A 30 -5.43 7.50 1.92
N ARG A 31 -4.83 6.31 2.13
CA ARG A 31 -3.45 6.03 1.68
C ARG A 31 -3.32 5.96 0.16
N PHE A 32 -4.30 5.40 -0.54
CA PHE A 32 -4.35 5.46 -2.01
C PHE A 32 -4.40 6.91 -2.51
N ALA A 33 -5.10 7.81 -1.80
CA ALA A 33 -5.17 9.23 -2.16
C ALA A 33 -3.85 9.98 -1.93
N ILE A 34 -2.91 9.46 -1.13
CA ILE A 34 -1.65 10.15 -0.81
C ILE A 34 -0.83 10.40 -2.06
N LEU A 35 -0.67 9.41 -2.95
CA LEU A 35 0.17 9.55 -4.14
C LEU A 35 -0.30 10.67 -5.07
N PRO A 36 -1.58 10.74 -5.51
CA PRO A 36 -2.04 11.85 -6.34
C PRO A 36 -1.98 13.20 -5.61
N VAL A 37 -2.31 13.25 -4.31
CA VAL A 37 -2.23 14.49 -3.54
C VAL A 37 -0.78 14.96 -3.36
N LEU A 38 0.18 14.03 -3.19
CA LEU A 38 1.59 14.32 -3.13
C LEU A 38 2.11 14.87 -4.46
N ALA A 39 1.71 14.26 -5.58
CA ALA A 39 2.05 14.76 -6.91
C ALA A 39 1.54 16.19 -7.12
N LEU A 40 0.30 16.49 -6.72
CA LEU A 40 -0.25 17.84 -6.77
C LEU A 40 0.51 18.80 -5.83
N ALA A 41 0.82 18.39 -4.61
CA ALA A 41 1.56 19.20 -3.65
C ALA A 41 2.95 19.59 -4.19
N ILE A 42 3.67 18.64 -4.79
CA ILE A 42 4.97 18.92 -5.44
C ILE A 42 4.78 19.84 -6.64
N TRP A 43 3.76 19.60 -7.46
CA TRP A 43 3.46 20.41 -8.64
C TRP A 43 3.25 21.90 -8.32
N THR A 44 2.71 22.22 -7.13
CA THR A 44 2.56 23.62 -6.70
C THR A 44 3.89 24.40 -6.65
N TYR A 45 5.05 23.73 -6.70
CA TYR A 45 6.35 24.39 -6.83
C TYR A 45 6.40 25.39 -8.00
N ASP A 46 5.72 25.09 -9.11
CA ASP A 46 5.64 25.99 -10.27
C ASP A 46 4.98 27.34 -9.93
N TRP A 47 4.05 27.36 -8.96
CA TRP A 47 3.25 28.54 -8.62
C TRP A 47 3.77 29.26 -7.38
N ILE A 48 4.19 28.50 -6.36
CA ILE A 48 4.55 29.04 -5.04
C ILE A 48 6.02 28.78 -4.67
N GLY A 49 6.81 28.22 -5.59
CA GLY A 49 8.23 27.94 -5.39
C GLY A 49 8.47 27.03 -4.19
N TRP A 50 9.47 27.37 -3.38
CA TRP A 50 9.86 26.61 -2.18
C TRP A 50 8.75 26.46 -1.13
N TRP A 51 7.70 27.29 -1.16
CA TRP A 51 6.55 27.11 -0.26
C TRP A 51 5.79 25.80 -0.53
N SER A 52 5.97 25.17 -1.69
CA SER A 52 5.41 23.84 -2.00
C SER A 52 5.96 22.73 -1.09
N LEU A 53 7.10 22.97 -0.42
CA LEU A 53 7.63 22.04 0.58
C LEU A 53 6.68 21.88 1.78
N LEU A 54 5.91 22.91 2.14
CA LEU A 54 4.94 22.82 3.24
C LEU A 54 3.81 21.82 2.97
N PRO A 55 3.01 21.96 1.88
CA PRO A 55 1.98 20.97 1.58
C PRO A 55 2.59 19.59 1.30
N THR A 56 3.76 19.52 0.66
CA THR A 56 4.47 18.24 0.44
C THR A 56 4.80 17.56 1.77
N ALA A 57 5.40 18.29 2.72
CA ALA A 57 5.72 17.77 4.05
C ALA A 57 4.46 17.36 4.82
N LEU A 58 3.37 18.14 4.73
CA LEU A 58 2.09 17.80 5.36
C LEU A 58 1.52 16.48 4.85
N VAL A 59 1.59 16.23 3.54
CA VAL A 59 1.15 14.96 2.93
C VAL A 59 2.02 13.80 3.38
N LEU A 60 3.34 13.98 3.47
CA LEU A 60 4.26 12.96 4.00
C LEU A 60 4.01 12.66 5.48
N VAL A 61 3.77 13.68 6.30
CA VAL A 61 3.39 13.50 7.71
C VAL A 61 2.07 12.75 7.80
N PHE A 62 1.05 13.15 7.02
CA PHE A 62 -0.22 12.45 6.97
C PHE A 62 -0.03 10.97 6.61
N MET A 63 0.83 10.66 5.64
CA MET A 63 1.16 9.27 5.28
C MET A 63 1.69 8.46 6.46
N MET A 64 2.58 9.03 7.26
CA MET A 64 3.15 8.35 8.41
C MET A 64 2.13 8.13 9.53
N VAL A 65 1.28 9.12 9.81
CA VAL A 65 0.31 9.03 10.91
C VAL A 65 -0.99 8.33 10.52
N ASN A 66 -1.27 8.16 9.23
CA ASN A 66 -2.54 7.62 8.72
C ASN A 66 -3.00 6.33 9.45
N PRO A 67 -2.18 5.28 9.65
CA PRO A 67 -2.62 4.07 10.37
C PRO A 67 -3.01 4.29 11.83
N LEU A 68 -2.53 5.39 12.44
CA LEU A 68 -2.80 5.74 13.83
C LEU A 68 -4.09 6.54 13.98
N LEU A 69 -4.53 7.23 12.92
CA LEU A 69 -5.69 8.12 12.93
C LEU A 69 -7.03 7.37 12.88
N PHE A 70 -7.04 6.12 12.43
CA PHE A 70 -8.28 5.35 12.25
C PHE A 70 -8.41 4.26 13.31
N PRO A 71 -9.61 4.09 13.91
CA PRO A 71 -9.87 2.98 14.82
C PRO A 71 -9.92 1.65 14.05
N SER A 72 -9.95 0.54 14.78
CA SER A 72 -10.19 -0.78 14.18
C SER A 72 -11.54 -0.80 13.44
N PRO A 73 -11.62 -1.46 12.28
CA PRO A 73 -12.85 -1.48 11.48
C PRO A 73 -13.99 -2.23 12.18
N LYS A 74 -15.22 -1.77 11.95
CA LYS A 74 -16.44 -2.44 12.44
C LYS A 74 -16.74 -3.76 11.72
N SER A 75 -16.28 -3.89 10.48
CA SER A 75 -16.31 -5.13 9.71
C SER A 75 -15.12 -5.17 8.76
N THR A 76 -14.59 -6.37 8.56
CA THR A 76 -13.46 -6.65 7.66
C THR A 76 -13.88 -7.44 6.43
N ARG A 77 -15.19 -7.64 6.21
CA ARG A 77 -15.80 -8.25 5.01
C ARG A 77 -15.79 -7.31 3.81
N ASN A 78 -14.63 -6.74 3.49
CA ASN A 78 -14.45 -5.85 2.36
C ASN A 78 -13.08 -6.08 1.72
N TRP A 79 -12.95 -5.68 0.45
CA TRP A 79 -11.73 -5.91 -0.34
C TRP A 79 -10.49 -5.29 0.31
N ALA A 80 -10.60 -4.07 0.85
CA ALA A 80 -9.47 -3.34 1.42
C ALA A 80 -8.90 -4.03 2.67
N SER A 81 -9.76 -4.45 3.60
CA SER A 81 -9.33 -5.18 4.80
C SER A 81 -8.66 -6.51 4.45
N LYS A 82 -9.27 -7.28 3.53
CA LYS A 82 -8.73 -8.56 3.06
C LYS A 82 -7.36 -8.40 2.40
N ALA A 83 -7.17 -7.34 1.62
CA ALA A 83 -5.91 -7.04 0.98
C ALA A 83 -4.80 -6.81 2.02
N VAL A 84 -5.08 -6.03 3.07
CA VAL A 84 -4.13 -5.77 4.17
C VAL A 84 -3.78 -7.05 4.93
N PHE A 85 -4.74 -7.94 5.16
CA PHE A 85 -4.46 -9.24 5.79
C PHE A 85 -3.61 -10.14 4.91
N GLY A 86 -3.84 -10.14 3.60
CA GLY A 86 -2.97 -10.82 2.65
C GLY A 86 -1.55 -10.25 2.67
N GLU A 87 -1.39 -8.93 2.74
CA GLU A 87 -0.08 -8.27 2.88
C GLU A 87 0.63 -8.73 4.16
N ARG A 88 -0.09 -8.84 5.29
CA ARG A 88 0.45 -9.35 6.55
C ARG A 88 0.97 -10.78 6.41
N ILE A 89 0.15 -11.67 5.84
CA ILE A 89 0.52 -13.07 5.59
C ILE A 89 1.73 -13.14 4.64
N TRP A 90 1.73 -12.33 3.59
CA TRP A 90 2.83 -12.29 2.62
C TRP A 90 4.13 -11.81 3.25
N ALA A 91 4.10 -10.84 4.16
CA ALA A 91 5.28 -10.37 4.87
C ALA A 91 5.95 -11.50 5.68
N ASP A 92 5.17 -12.45 6.20
CA ASP A 92 5.64 -13.60 6.98
C ASP A 92 5.93 -14.86 6.14
N ARG A 93 5.84 -14.79 4.79
CA ARG A 93 5.97 -15.95 3.87
C ARG A 93 7.23 -16.82 4.00
N ASN A 94 8.29 -16.32 4.63
CA ASN A 94 9.49 -17.10 4.88
C ASN A 94 9.37 -17.97 6.14
N ASP A 95 8.48 -17.59 7.06
CA ASP A 95 8.25 -18.25 8.34
C ASP A 95 6.96 -19.09 8.33
N ILE A 96 6.05 -18.86 7.36
CA ILE A 96 4.82 -19.64 7.18
C ILE A 96 4.82 -20.43 5.86
N ALA A 97 4.21 -21.61 5.86
CA ALA A 97 3.95 -22.36 4.64
C ALA A 97 2.83 -21.68 3.83
N LEU A 98 3.15 -21.26 2.60
CA LEU A 98 2.19 -20.76 1.63
C LEU A 98 1.84 -21.84 0.60
N PRO A 99 0.62 -21.84 0.05
CA PRO A 99 0.27 -22.65 -1.11
C PRO A 99 1.27 -22.46 -2.27
N PRO A 100 1.68 -23.53 -2.97
CA PRO A 100 2.75 -23.46 -3.99
C PRO A 100 2.52 -22.39 -5.06
N HIS A 101 1.30 -22.26 -5.58
CA HIS A 101 0.97 -21.27 -6.62
C HIS A 101 1.10 -19.81 -6.14
N HIS A 102 0.87 -19.55 -4.85
CA HIS A 102 1.11 -18.23 -4.25
C HIS A 102 2.60 -17.99 -3.97
N ARG A 103 3.37 -19.03 -3.67
CA ARG A 103 4.80 -18.91 -3.39
C ARG A 103 5.64 -18.73 -4.66
N GLU A 104 5.28 -19.43 -5.73
CA GLU A 104 6.05 -19.50 -6.96
C GLU A 104 5.66 -18.41 -7.97
N THR A 105 4.53 -17.72 -7.76
CA THR A 105 4.10 -16.65 -8.66
C THR A 105 5.06 -15.47 -8.66
N LYS A 106 5.32 -14.93 -9.86
CA LYS A 106 6.13 -13.73 -10.07
C LYS A 106 5.31 -12.44 -10.06
N VAL A 107 3.99 -12.53 -9.93
CA VAL A 107 3.10 -11.36 -10.02
C VAL A 107 3.48 -10.25 -9.04
N PRO A 108 3.75 -10.50 -7.74
CA PRO A 108 4.20 -9.45 -6.83
C PRO A 108 5.42 -8.69 -7.32
N VAL A 109 6.43 -9.39 -7.83
CA VAL A 109 7.66 -8.79 -8.38
C VAL A 109 7.34 -7.92 -9.59
N VAL A 110 6.50 -8.42 -10.50
CA VAL A 110 6.06 -7.69 -11.70
C VAL A 110 5.30 -6.42 -11.32
N THR A 111 4.37 -6.48 -10.37
CA THR A 111 3.62 -5.30 -9.91
C THR A 111 4.52 -4.25 -9.25
N VAL A 112 5.58 -4.66 -8.55
CA VAL A 112 6.59 -3.72 -8.03
C VAL A 112 7.37 -3.06 -9.16
N ALA A 113 7.75 -3.82 -10.19
CA ALA A 113 8.42 -3.25 -11.37
C ALA A 113 7.55 -2.19 -12.07
N PHE A 114 6.25 -2.46 -12.27
CA PHE A 114 5.33 -1.46 -12.82
C PHE A 114 5.18 -0.24 -11.92
N GLN A 115 5.12 -0.42 -10.59
CA GLN A 115 5.09 0.71 -9.66
C GLN A 115 6.34 1.59 -9.78
N LEU A 116 7.53 0.99 -9.95
CA LEU A 116 8.79 1.72 -10.16
C LEU A 116 8.79 2.49 -11.48
N VAL A 117 8.30 1.86 -12.57
CA VAL A 117 8.16 2.56 -13.86
C VAL A 117 7.19 3.73 -13.75
N GLY A 118 6.04 3.54 -13.08
CA GLY A 118 5.09 4.63 -12.82
C GLY A 118 5.71 5.76 -12.00
N ALA A 119 6.51 5.44 -10.98
CA ALA A 119 7.22 6.43 -10.19
C ALA A 119 8.26 7.22 -11.02
N ILE A 120 8.96 6.57 -11.95
CA ILE A 120 9.88 7.23 -12.89
C ILE A 120 9.14 8.20 -13.80
N PHE A 121 8.02 7.77 -14.40
CA PHE A 121 7.19 8.63 -15.26
C PHE A 121 6.63 9.83 -14.50
N MET A 122 6.12 9.60 -13.29
CA MET A 122 5.61 10.66 -12.43
C MET A 122 6.71 11.67 -12.07
N THR A 123 7.90 11.18 -11.69
CA THR A 123 9.03 12.05 -11.33
C THR A 123 9.51 12.86 -12.55
N TYR A 124 9.62 12.23 -13.72
CA TYR A 124 9.92 12.91 -14.97
C TYR A 124 8.90 14.00 -15.29
N GLY A 125 7.61 13.69 -15.17
CA GLY A 125 6.53 14.63 -15.40
C GLY A 125 6.57 15.82 -14.42
N LEU A 126 6.88 15.59 -13.15
CA LEU A 126 7.02 16.65 -12.15
C LEU A 126 8.22 17.57 -12.43
N ILE A 127 9.35 17.02 -12.91
CA ILE A 127 10.53 17.81 -13.27
C ILE A 127 10.30 18.63 -14.55
N ARG A 128 9.58 18.05 -15.52
CA ARG A 128 9.32 18.68 -16.83
C ARG A 128 8.02 19.49 -16.88
N LEU A 129 7.24 19.49 -15.79
CA LEU A 129 5.88 20.03 -15.76
C LEU A 129 5.00 19.47 -16.90
N ASP A 130 5.15 18.16 -17.17
CA ASP A 130 4.33 17.42 -18.13
C ASP A 130 3.20 16.69 -17.38
N ALA A 131 1.98 17.23 -17.51
CA ALA A 131 0.82 16.71 -16.81
C ALA A 131 0.44 15.30 -17.26
N LEU A 132 0.65 14.96 -18.55
CA LEU A 132 0.34 13.65 -19.07
C LEU A 132 1.28 12.60 -18.47
N ALA A 133 2.57 12.91 -18.37
CA ALA A 133 3.54 12.05 -17.73
C ALA A 133 3.25 11.84 -16.23
N VAL A 134 2.85 12.90 -15.50
CA VAL A 134 2.44 12.79 -14.08
C VAL A 134 1.22 11.91 -13.92
N VAL A 135 0.15 12.18 -14.65
CA VAL A 135 -1.10 11.41 -14.56
C VAL A 135 -0.85 9.96 -14.95
N SER A 136 -0.09 9.70 -16.02
CA SER A 136 0.25 8.35 -16.45
C SER A 136 1.07 7.61 -15.39
N GLY A 137 2.04 8.27 -14.77
CA GLY A 137 2.85 7.71 -13.69
C GLY A 137 2.02 7.36 -12.46
N VAL A 138 1.16 8.28 -12.00
CA VAL A 138 0.22 8.04 -10.89
C VAL A 138 -0.70 6.86 -11.20
N LEU A 139 -1.34 6.84 -12.37
CA LEU A 139 -2.25 5.76 -12.75
C LEU A 139 -1.52 4.42 -12.82
N LEU A 140 -0.35 4.36 -13.43
CA LEU A 140 0.43 3.13 -13.54
C LEU A 140 0.82 2.58 -12.17
N THR A 141 1.31 3.43 -11.26
CA THR A 141 1.64 3.03 -9.89
C THR A 141 0.41 2.55 -9.12
N GLN A 142 -0.71 3.25 -9.22
CA GLN A 142 -1.94 2.91 -8.49
C GLN A 142 -2.57 1.62 -9.01
N LEU A 143 -2.66 1.44 -10.32
CA LEU A 143 -3.21 0.22 -10.93
C LEU A 143 -2.33 -1.00 -10.62
N ALA A 144 -1.01 -0.84 -10.67
CA ALA A 144 -0.09 -1.90 -10.28
C ALA A 144 -0.21 -2.25 -8.79
N LYS A 145 -0.41 -1.25 -7.91
CA LYS A 145 -0.70 -1.49 -6.49
C LYS A 145 -2.05 -2.18 -6.28
N CYS A 146 -3.10 -1.79 -7.01
CA CYS A 146 -4.39 -2.49 -6.97
C CYS A 146 -4.27 -3.95 -7.41
N TRP A 147 -3.51 -4.23 -8.48
CA TRP A 147 -3.26 -5.59 -8.93
C TRP A 147 -2.49 -6.42 -7.88
N PHE A 148 -1.50 -5.82 -7.23
CA PHE A 148 -0.81 -6.46 -6.11
C PHE A 148 -1.77 -6.80 -4.97
N LEU A 149 -2.60 -5.83 -4.55
CA LEU A 149 -3.57 -6.02 -3.46
C LEU A 149 -4.62 -7.08 -3.80
N ASP A 150 -5.04 -7.17 -5.06
CA ASP A 150 -5.92 -8.24 -5.52
C ASP A 150 -5.30 -9.63 -5.31
N ARG A 151 -4.00 -9.80 -5.58
CA ARG A 151 -3.30 -11.05 -5.24
C ARG A 151 -3.24 -11.33 -3.74
N MET A 152 -3.14 -10.27 -2.93
CA MET A 152 -3.16 -10.39 -1.46
C MET A 152 -4.54 -10.81 -0.95
N VAL A 153 -5.62 -10.30 -1.55
CA VAL A 153 -6.98 -10.76 -1.24
C VAL A 153 -7.12 -12.25 -1.51
N LEU A 154 -6.70 -12.73 -2.69
CA LEU A 154 -6.75 -14.15 -3.03
C LEU A 154 -5.95 -15.01 -2.05
N LEU A 155 -4.75 -14.54 -1.68
CA LEU A 155 -3.92 -15.21 -0.68
C LEU A 155 -4.65 -15.33 0.66
N PHE A 156 -5.26 -14.24 1.15
CA PHE A 156 -6.01 -14.26 2.39
C PHE A 156 -7.23 -15.19 2.33
N GLU A 157 -7.98 -15.15 1.23
CA GLU A 157 -9.16 -15.98 0.98
C GLU A 157 -8.85 -17.48 0.98
N GLU A 158 -7.67 -17.88 0.51
CA GLU A 158 -7.23 -19.26 0.62
C GLU A 158 -6.74 -19.58 2.03
N MET A 159 -5.88 -18.73 2.59
CA MET A 159 -5.26 -18.97 3.89
C MET A 159 -6.29 -19.04 5.03
N LYS A 160 -7.39 -18.26 4.97
CA LYS A 160 -8.47 -18.34 5.97
C LYS A 160 -9.13 -19.73 6.05
N THR A 161 -9.08 -20.53 4.98
CA THR A 161 -9.62 -21.90 4.99
C THR A 161 -8.66 -22.90 5.66
N THR A 162 -7.39 -22.55 5.81
CA THR A 162 -6.34 -23.44 6.32
C THR A 162 -6.15 -23.35 7.84
N LYS A 163 -6.43 -22.18 8.44
CA LYS A 163 -6.22 -21.93 9.88
C LYS A 163 -7.37 -21.11 10.49
N PRO A 164 -7.93 -21.54 11.65
CA PRO A 164 -8.95 -20.78 12.36
C PRO A 164 -8.52 -19.35 12.75
N GLU A 165 -7.22 -19.14 13.01
CA GLU A 165 -6.66 -17.82 13.30
C GLU A 165 -6.94 -16.82 12.18
N TYR A 166 -6.67 -17.18 10.93
CA TYR A 166 -6.89 -16.29 9.79
C TYR A 166 -8.39 -16.09 9.48
N ALA A 167 -9.21 -17.13 9.70
CA ALA A 167 -10.67 -17.00 9.61
C ALA A 167 -11.22 -15.98 10.61
N SER A 168 -10.65 -15.91 11.82
CA SER A 168 -11.09 -14.95 12.85
C SER A 168 -10.85 -13.48 12.49
N TRP A 169 -9.98 -13.20 11.50
CA TRP A 169 -9.72 -11.84 11.03
C TRP A 169 -10.86 -11.28 10.16
N GLU A 170 -11.72 -12.15 9.59
CA GLU A 170 -12.91 -11.77 8.82
C GLU A 170 -14.16 -11.75 9.71
N TYR A 171 -14.66 -10.56 10.06
CA TYR A 171 -15.89 -10.38 10.84
C TYR A 171 -16.84 -9.36 10.21
#